data_AF-M5ALL5-F1
#
_entry.id   AF-M5ALL5-F1
#
_cell.length_a   1.000
_cell.length_b   1.000
_cell.length_c   1.000
_cell.angle_alpha   90.00
_cell.angle_beta   90.00
_cell.angle_gamma   90.00
#
_symmetry.space_group_name_H-M   'P 1'
#
loop_
_entity.id
_entity.type
_entity.pdbx_description
1 polymer ?
#
loop_
_entity_poly.entity_id
_entity_poly.type
_entity_poly.pdbx_seq_one_letter_code
_entity_poly.pdbx_strand_id
1 'polypeptide(L)'
;MCRDATELAEHTTYLLGEYHIWPSTPRILVEEFAQGPHFSVDIMGTQVVEICAVQGGPPPHFACRGYTHPAPLTDEECKRIAHVSLGCMQALNLAGAPRSLS
;
A
#
# COMPACT_ATOMS: atom_id res chain seq x y z
N MET A 1 10.88 -8.91 -2.08
CA MET A 1 10.35 -9.91 -1.12
C MET A 1 11.48 -10.85 -0.80
N CYS A 2 11.79 -11.02 0.49
CA CYS A 2 12.74 -12.02 0.92
C CYS A 2 11.98 -13.32 1.16
N ARG A 3 12.43 -14.42 0.56
CA ARG A 3 11.81 -15.75 0.63
C ARG A 3 12.36 -16.58 1.78
N ASP A 4 13.54 -16.22 2.28
CA ASP A 4 14.22 -16.87 3.39
C ASP A 4 15.05 -15.88 4.23
N ALA A 5 15.64 -16.39 5.30
CA ALA A 5 16.44 -15.61 6.25
C ALA A 5 17.75 -15.09 5.64
N THR A 6 18.28 -15.75 4.62
CA THR A 6 19.51 -15.33 3.93
C THR A 6 19.20 -14.12 3.06
N GLU A 7 18.14 -14.18 2.25
CA GLU A 7 17.67 -13.03 1.46
C GLU A 7 17.34 -11.83 2.37
N LEU A 8 16.73 -12.07 3.55
CA LEU A 8 16.45 -11.01 4.53
C LEU A 8 17.72 -10.34 5.07
N ALA A 9 18.75 -11.11 5.38
CA ALA A 9 20.01 -10.58 5.90
C ALA A 9 20.75 -9.73 4.85
N GLU A 10 20.79 -10.19 3.59
CA GLU A 10 21.36 -9.44 2.46
C GLU A 10 20.60 -8.14 2.22
N HIS A 11 19.26 -8.19 2.18
CA HIS A 11 18.43 -7.02 1.92
C HIS A 11 18.51 -5.98 3.04
N THR A 12 18.58 -6.44 4.30
CA THR A 12 18.74 -5.58 5.48
C THR A 12 20.07 -4.86 5.44
N THR A 13 21.15 -5.56 5.06
CA THR A 13 22.49 -4.96 4.93
C THR A 13 22.51 -3.89 3.84
N TYR A 14 21.82 -4.12 2.72
CA TYR A 14 21.69 -3.13 1.65
C TYR A 14 20.87 -1.90 2.07
N LEU A 15 19.71 -2.09 2.70
CA LEU A 15 18.81 -0.98 3.09
C LEU A 15 19.33 -0.15 4.26
N LEU A 16 20.04 -0.79 5.22
CA LEU A 16 20.62 -0.12 6.38
C LEU A 16 22.07 0.32 6.17
N GLY A 17 22.69 -0.07 5.06
CA GLY A 17 24.05 0.34 4.72
C GLY A 17 24.14 1.85 4.47
N GLU A 18 25.32 2.42 4.71
CA GLU A 18 25.59 3.86 4.59
C GLU A 18 25.53 4.41 3.14
N TYR A 19 25.13 3.60 2.16
CA TYR A 19 25.11 3.98 0.74
C TYR A 19 23.98 4.96 0.36
N HIS A 20 22.99 5.19 1.23
CA HIS A 20 21.89 6.12 0.98
C HIS A 20 21.75 7.13 2.13
N ILE A 21 21.73 8.42 1.79
CA ILE A 21 21.48 9.51 2.74
C ILE A 21 19.98 9.58 2.97
N TRP A 22 19.50 8.96 4.05
CA TRP A 22 18.11 9.06 4.47
C TRP A 22 17.89 10.31 5.33
N PRO A 23 16.78 11.06 5.15
CA PRO A 23 16.42 12.18 6.02
C PRO A 23 16.01 11.74 7.45
N SER A 24 15.96 10.43 7.72
CA SER A 24 15.61 9.84 9.02
C SER A 24 16.47 8.61 9.32
N THR A 25 16.55 8.20 10.59
CA THR A 25 17.21 6.96 10.98
C THR A 25 16.52 5.77 10.29
N PRO A 26 17.25 4.93 9.51
CA PRO A 26 16.63 3.84 8.78
C PRO A 26 16.07 2.79 9.75
N ARG A 27 14.83 2.37 9.52
CA ARG A 27 14.13 1.32 10.28
C ARG A 27 13.50 0.35 9.30
N ILE A 28 13.47 -0.93 9.65
CA ILE A 28 12.85 -1.98 8.83
C ILE A 28 11.61 -2.49 9.55
N LEU A 29 10.52 -2.63 8.80
CA LEU A 29 9.33 -3.36 9.19
C LEU A 29 9.29 -4.68 8.40
N VAL A 30 9.09 -5.80 9.09
CA VAL A 30 8.87 -7.11 8.47
C VAL A 30 7.43 -7.52 8.76
N GLU A 31 6.67 -7.77 7.70
CA GLU A 31 5.26 -8.16 7.77
C GLU A 31 4.96 -9.31 6.81
N GLU A 32 3.82 -9.97 7.03
CA GLU A 32 3.35 -11.04 6.15
C GLU A 32 3.00 -10.49 4.76
N PHE A 33 3.31 -11.26 3.72
CA PHE A 33 2.92 -10.89 2.36
C PHE A 33 1.45 -11.18 2.09
N ALA A 34 0.64 -10.13 2.03
CA ALA A 34 -0.75 -10.24 1.59
C ALA A 34 -0.81 -10.61 0.08
N GLN A 35 -1.22 -11.85 -0.20
CA GLN A 35 -1.45 -12.30 -1.57
C GLN A 35 -2.88 -11.96 -2.00
N GLY A 36 -3.02 -11.19 -3.08
CA GLY A 36 -4.33 -10.83 -3.61
C GLY A 36 -4.29 -9.66 -4.58
N PRO A 37 -5.47 -9.24 -5.09
CA PRO A 37 -5.59 -8.03 -5.86
C PRO A 37 -5.27 -6.79 -5.01
N HIS A 38 -4.60 -5.82 -5.64
CA HIS A 38 -4.23 -4.55 -5.01
C HIS A 38 -5.19 -3.45 -5.46
N PHE A 39 -5.71 -2.67 -4.52
CA PHE A 39 -6.65 -1.57 -4.80
C PHE A 39 -6.14 -0.26 -4.19
N SER A 40 -6.33 0.84 -4.92
CA SER A 40 -6.13 2.19 -4.41
C SER A 40 -7.49 2.84 -4.14
N VAL A 41 -7.61 3.53 -3.02
CA VAL A 41 -8.84 4.23 -2.63
C VAL A 41 -8.53 5.71 -2.43
N ASP A 42 -9.18 6.55 -3.24
CA ASP A 42 -9.03 7.99 -3.14
C ASP A 42 -10.13 8.57 -2.26
N ILE A 43 -9.71 9.25 -1.18
CA ILE A 43 -10.62 9.79 -0.16
C ILE A 43 -10.44 11.29 -0.07
N MET A 44 -11.57 12.01 -0.11
CA MET A 44 -11.64 13.45 0.14
C MET A 44 -12.47 13.71 1.38
N GLY A 45 -11.80 14.15 2.46
CA GLY A 45 -12.42 14.29 3.77
C GLY A 45 -12.86 12.94 4.33
N THR A 46 -14.18 12.71 4.39
CA THR A 46 -14.79 11.45 4.85
C THR A 46 -15.53 10.71 3.73
N GLN A 47 -15.31 11.10 2.48
CA GLN A 47 -15.98 10.52 1.32
C GLN A 47 -14.97 9.79 0.43
N VAL A 48 -15.28 8.54 0.09
CA VAL A 48 -14.58 7.81 -0.97
C VAL A 48 -15.00 8.39 -2.31
N VAL A 49 -14.04 8.88 -3.06
CA VAL A 49 -14.22 9.47 -4.40
C VAL A 49 -14.04 8.39 -5.46
N GLU A 50 -13.05 7.52 -5.30
CA GLU A 50 -12.74 6.48 -6.29
C GLU A 50 -12.13 5.22 -5.65
N ILE A 51 -12.37 4.07 -6.28
CA ILE A 51 -11.69 2.80 -6.01
C ILE A 51 -11.14 2.25 -7.33
N CYS A 52 -9.83 2.02 -7.36
CA CYS A 52 -9.09 1.65 -8.57
C CYS A 52 -8.36 0.33 -8.34
N ALA A 53 -8.37 -0.57 -9.33
CA ALA A 53 -7.53 -1.75 -9.29
C ALA A 53 -6.10 -1.39 -9.74
N VAL A 54 -5.11 -1.74 -8.93
CA VAL A 54 -3.69 -1.46 -9.19
C VAL A 54 -3.08 -2.61 -9.99
N GLN A 55 -2.46 -2.28 -11.11
CA GLN A 55 -1.72 -3.23 -11.92
C GLN A 55 -0.29 -3.30 -11.40
N GLY A 56 0.00 -4.31 -10.57
CA GLY A 56 1.33 -4.54 -10.02
C GLY A 56 2.31 -5.13 -11.05
N GLY A 57 3.60 -4.84 -10.86
CA GLY A 57 4.67 -5.61 -11.50
C GLY A 57 4.74 -7.05 -10.95
N PRO A 58 5.41 -7.98 -11.67
CA PRO A 58 5.67 -9.30 -11.11
C PRO A 58 6.58 -9.17 -9.88
N PRO A 59 6.37 -10.01 -8.84
CA PRO A 59 7.31 -10.11 -7.74
C PRO A 59 8.75 -10.31 -8.24
N PRO A 60 9.76 -9.73 -7.56
CA PRO A 60 9.71 -9.06 -6.26
C PRO A 60 9.38 -7.56 -6.32
N HIS A 61 8.96 -7.02 -7.47
CA HIS A 61 8.78 -5.58 -7.67
C HIS A 61 7.35 -5.14 -7.36
N PHE A 62 7.21 -4.15 -6.50
CA PHE A 62 5.92 -3.55 -6.11
C PHE A 62 5.60 -2.26 -6.87
N ALA A 63 6.32 -1.99 -7.95
CA ALA A 63 6.07 -0.79 -8.74
C ALA A 63 4.69 -0.89 -9.42
N CYS A 64 3.85 0.10 -9.16
CA CYS A 64 2.60 0.30 -9.89
C CYS A 64 2.91 0.53 -11.37
N ARG A 65 2.28 -0.25 -12.25
CA ARG A 65 2.40 -0.13 -13.71
C ARG A 65 1.21 0.58 -14.34
N GLY A 66 0.13 0.76 -13.60
CA GLY A 66 -1.09 1.41 -14.07
C GLY A 66 -2.28 1.12 -13.16
N TYR A 67 -3.41 1.70 -13.53
CA TYR A 67 -4.66 1.59 -12.79
C TYR A 67 -5.81 1.22 -13.73
N THR A 68 -6.79 0.50 -13.20
CA THR A 68 -8.06 0.23 -13.88
C THR A 68 -9.17 0.97 -13.15
N HIS A 69 -9.86 1.84 -13.89
CA HIS A 69 -10.90 2.74 -13.41
C HIS A 69 -12.24 2.46 -14.11
N PRO A 70 -13.35 2.29 -13.38
CA PRO A 70 -13.39 1.92 -11.96
C PRO A 70 -12.84 0.50 -11.74
N ALA A 71 -12.50 0.14 -10.51
CA ALA A 71 -12.14 -1.24 -10.20
C ALA A 71 -13.30 -2.21 -10.57
N PRO A 72 -13.01 -3.38 -11.14
CA PRO A 72 -14.02 -4.36 -11.53
C PRO A 72 -14.57 -5.12 -10.31
N LEU A 73 -15.32 -4.40 -9.47
CA LEU A 73 -15.84 -4.86 -8.18
C LEU A 73 -17.37 -4.84 -8.18
N THR A 74 -17.96 -5.71 -7.36
CA THR A 74 -19.39 -5.65 -7.04
C THR A 74 -19.69 -4.50 -6.07
N ASP A 75 -20.94 -4.05 -6.03
CA ASP A 75 -21.37 -2.99 -5.10
C ASP A 75 -21.05 -3.32 -3.63
N GLU A 76 -21.18 -4.59 -3.24
CA GLU A 76 -20.88 -5.04 -1.87
C GLU A 76 -19.38 -5.01 -1.57
N GLU A 77 -18.53 -5.34 -2.55
CA GLU A 77 -17.08 -5.21 -2.41
C GLU A 77 -16.65 -3.75 -2.30
N CYS A 78 -17.23 -2.86 -3.12
CA CYS A 78 -17.02 -1.43 -3.03
C CYS A 78 -17.40 -0.88 -1.65
N LYS A 79 -18.57 -1.27 -1.11
CA LYS A 79 -19.01 -0.86 0.24
C LYS A 79 -18.05 -1.36 1.32
N ARG A 80 -17.62 -2.62 1.24
CA ARG A 80 -16.70 -3.22 2.22
C ARG A 80 -15.35 -2.52 2.23
N ILE A 81 -14.77 -2.27 1.05
CA ILE A 81 -13.50 -1.55 0.91
C ILE A 81 -13.63 -0.12 1.43
N ALA A 82 -14.69 0.59 1.03
CA ALA A 82 -14.94 1.95 1.51
C ALA A 82 -15.06 2.02 3.04
N HIS A 83 -15.78 1.09 3.65
CA HIS A 83 -15.96 1.04 5.10
C HIS A 83 -14.65 0.83 5.85
N VAL A 84 -13.83 -0.15 5.43
CA VAL A 84 -12.53 -0.42 6.05
C VAL A 84 -11.58 0.76 5.88
N SER A 85 -11.49 1.33 4.68
CA SER A 85 -10.59 2.45 4.38
C SER A 85 -10.93 3.71 5.20
N LEU A 86 -12.22 4.03 5.34
CA LEU A 86 -12.66 5.15 6.18
C LEU A 86 -12.37 4.89 7.67
N GLY A 87 -12.57 3.66 8.15
CA GLY A 87 -12.19 3.27 9.51
C GLY A 87 -10.70 3.48 9.79
N CYS A 88 -9.83 3.07 8.85
CA CYS A 88 -8.39 3.31 8.95
C CYS A 88 -8.03 4.80 8.97
N MET A 89 -8.65 5.62 8.11
CA MET A 89 -8.41 7.06 8.07
C MET A 89 -8.80 7.75 9.39
N GLN A 90 -9.91 7.33 9.99
CA GLN A 90 -10.37 7.84 11.28
C GLN A 90 -9.42 7.43 12.41
N ALA A 91 -8.99 6.17 12.44
CA ALA A 91 -8.05 5.67 13.45
C ALA A 91 -6.69 6.40 13.41
N LEU A 92 -6.25 6.80 12.21
CA LEU A 92 -5.01 7.55 12.02
C LEU A 92 -5.17 9.07 12.19
N ASN A 93 -6.38 9.57 12.49
CA ASN A 93 -6.72 11.00 12.56
C ASN A 93 -6.39 11.78 11.26
N LEU A 94 -6.56 11.14 10.11
CA LEU A 94 -6.20 11.71 8.80
C LEU A 94 -7.36 12.36 8.03
N ALA A 95 -8.50 12.63 8.68
CA ALA A 95 -9.77 13.00 8.02
C ALA A 95 -9.83 14.38 7.30
N GLY A 96 -8.74 15.15 7.23
CA GLY A 96 -8.78 16.58 6.86
C GLY A 96 -8.23 17.00 5.49
N ALA A 97 -7.58 16.12 4.70
CA ALA A 97 -6.97 16.50 3.42
C ALA A 97 -7.15 15.41 2.34
N PRO A 98 -7.22 15.76 1.03
CA PRO A 98 -7.31 14.77 -0.05
C PRO A 98 -6.08 13.87 -0.05
N ARG A 99 -6.29 12.55 0.04
CA ARG A 99 -5.22 11.54 0.10
C ARG A 99 -5.64 10.24 -0.57
N SER A 100 -4.66 9.58 -1.17
CA SER A 100 -4.77 8.23 -1.70
C SER A 100 -4.31 7.22 -0.65
N LEU A 101 -5.09 6.16 -0.44
CA LEU A 101 -4.64 4.96 0.27
C LEU A 101 -4.23 3.92 -0.78
N SER A 102 -2.95 3.58 -0.81
CA SER A 102 -2.39 2.49 -1.62
C SER A 102 -2.23 1.24 -0.79
#